data_AF-A0A2V1CCQ6-F1
#
_entry.id   AF-A0A2V1CCQ6-F1
#
_cell.length_a   1.000
_cell.length_b   1.000
_cell.length_c   1.000
_cell.angle_alpha   90.00
_cell.angle_beta   90.00
_cell.angle_gamma   90.00
#
_symmetry.space_group_name_H-M   'P 1'
#
loop_
_entity.id
_entity.type
_entity.pdbx_description
1 polymer ?
#
loop_
_entity_poly.entity_id
_entity_poly.type
_entity_poly.pdbx_seq_one_letter_code
_entity_poly.pdbx_strand_id
1 'polypeptide(L)'
;MTRSKNKSKNKIEYQQAFDAQIREVEAQISRRGYGSLDWGDIDYDKLPKAAWEVEVEVKTEEELIKERVEKELTGWPWKDCPQKLLLLGPYALNYAADGGQNTDPRFKLPQVAQHSPLFTKLFSNDVISRKLLGLIFEKHSTAWKFWSTCQEMTQIYDGHLHLWDMTGTLEDGGYFHNCEKPRYGPDAPTESWNQGSVSPIVVIAPFRRPSGPASYYEQVRNLYTMSISMSNFAENMQNLQLHRISFLTPQLLNLLIPKMTNLKVLGIYQCQLMHVAEIIRLLDIIKTDRPLGRENQISLDFYPMWHQGPEFYINGSKDWNPFYTGTYGATWDNTDMNTCLAVWCIVMRALSIARAQNVDLISKETAFRQWLDNGLLWKVEETLQAMLNPNTDPKVICALVDSRNPDHNGSVRRWASNGIGCRPEGWKPYVEKYPCNYCKLQVLGIFYKYHDIYEFQSFHGNSARAANLTCLGCKLKLACQYEKDHYKPSKRRLMKAWLHNVDDGWNTADLSKALSDFHTRRIILKADALDEKRMLAMNRTDPNNNYDAEYDCHQEPIPWEAYGKHGFQKRSPTANMPEDKEPSQWSRHNMDNRNAHFRC
;
A
#
# COMPACT_ATOMS: atom_id res chain seq x y z
N MET A 1 10.79 44.19 -24.96
CA MET A 1 9.97 44.66 -23.81
C MET A 1 9.34 46.05 -23.99
N THR A 2 9.86 46.92 -24.86
CA THR A 2 9.30 48.27 -25.15
C THR A 2 8.01 48.26 -25.99
N ARG A 3 7.74 47.22 -26.78
CA ARG A 3 6.51 47.11 -27.62
C ARG A 3 5.23 46.74 -26.84
N SER A 4 5.34 46.02 -25.73
CA SER A 4 4.19 45.60 -24.89
C SER A 4 3.69 46.75 -24.01
N LYS A 5 4.60 47.57 -23.47
CA LYS A 5 4.26 48.75 -22.64
C LYS A 5 3.51 49.84 -23.42
N ASN A 6 3.78 49.99 -24.71
CA ASN A 6 3.06 50.98 -25.54
C ASN A 6 1.61 50.55 -25.85
N LYS A 7 1.31 49.24 -25.93
CA LYS A 7 -0.07 48.77 -26.12
C LYS A 7 -0.93 48.93 -24.86
N SER A 8 -0.37 48.66 -23.68
CA SER A 8 -1.12 48.85 -22.42
C SER A 8 -1.36 50.32 -22.10
N LYS A 9 -0.39 51.19 -22.42
CA LYS A 9 -0.52 52.64 -22.18
C LYS A 9 -1.61 53.26 -23.06
N ASN A 10 -1.65 52.92 -24.35
CA ASN A 10 -2.72 53.37 -25.24
C ASN A 10 -4.10 52.90 -24.76
N LYS A 11 -4.24 51.64 -24.31
CA LYS A 11 -5.54 51.12 -23.82
C LYS A 11 -6.06 51.88 -22.59
N ILE A 12 -5.17 52.30 -21.69
CA ILE A 12 -5.54 53.07 -20.50
C ILE A 12 -5.93 54.50 -20.88
N GLU A 13 -5.18 55.16 -21.77
CA GLU A 13 -5.49 56.51 -22.24
C GLU A 13 -6.83 56.55 -23.00
N TYR A 14 -7.16 55.50 -23.77
CA TYR A 14 -8.46 55.38 -24.44
C TYR A 14 -9.62 55.18 -23.48
N GLN A 15 -9.47 54.32 -22.46
CA GLN A 15 -10.52 54.10 -21.47
C GLN A 15 -10.79 55.38 -20.66
N GLN A 16 -9.74 56.12 -20.31
CA GLN A 16 -9.85 57.38 -19.60
C GLN A 16 -10.56 58.46 -20.45
N ALA A 17 -10.27 58.53 -21.75
CA ALA A 17 -10.96 59.46 -22.66
C ALA A 17 -12.44 59.10 -22.83
N PHE A 18 -12.77 57.81 -22.91
CA PHE A 18 -14.15 57.32 -23.02
C PHE A 18 -14.96 57.59 -21.74
N ASP A 19 -14.38 57.28 -20.57
CA ASP A 19 -15.04 57.52 -19.28
C ASP A 19 -15.22 59.02 -19.01
N ALA A 20 -14.33 59.89 -19.51
CA ALA A 20 -14.47 61.33 -19.41
C ALA A 20 -15.64 61.85 -20.28
N GLN A 21 -15.82 61.31 -21.48
CA GLN A 21 -16.93 61.67 -22.36
C GLN A 21 -18.28 61.19 -21.81
N ILE A 22 -18.35 59.99 -21.22
CA ILE A 22 -19.58 59.51 -20.56
C ILE A 22 -19.96 60.45 -19.42
N ARG A 23 -19.01 60.84 -18.58
CA ARG A 23 -19.27 61.78 -17.48
C ARG A 23 -19.72 63.16 -17.96
N GLU A 24 -19.21 63.62 -19.10
CA GLU A 24 -19.63 64.89 -19.68
C GLU A 24 -21.07 64.82 -20.21
N VAL A 25 -21.44 63.72 -20.86
CA VAL A 25 -22.82 63.45 -21.29
C VAL A 25 -23.76 63.34 -20.09
N GLU A 26 -23.38 62.60 -19.04
CA GLU A 26 -24.14 62.50 -17.79
C GLU A 26 -24.29 63.87 -17.10
N ALA A 27 -23.25 64.71 -17.12
CA ALA A 27 -23.29 66.07 -16.57
C ALA A 27 -24.16 67.02 -17.40
N GLN A 28 -24.29 66.80 -18.72
CA GLN A 28 -25.21 67.56 -19.57
C GLN A 28 -26.66 67.13 -19.33
N ILE A 29 -26.91 65.82 -19.17
CA ILE A 29 -28.22 65.26 -18.79
C ILE A 29 -28.67 65.82 -17.44
N SER A 30 -27.76 65.85 -16.46
CA SER A 30 -28.04 66.39 -15.12
C SER A 30 -28.36 67.90 -15.14
N ARG A 31 -27.72 68.67 -16.03
CA ARG A 31 -27.93 70.13 -16.14
C ARG A 31 -29.22 70.55 -16.85
N ARG A 32 -29.75 69.73 -17.78
CA ARG A 32 -30.92 70.10 -18.59
C ARG A 32 -32.27 69.58 -18.06
N GLY A 33 -32.25 68.73 -17.03
CA GLY A 33 -33.45 68.11 -16.48
C GLY A 33 -34.03 67.05 -17.41
N TYR A 34 -34.54 65.96 -16.84
CA TYR A 34 -34.88 64.70 -17.52
C TYR A 34 -36.01 64.76 -18.57
N GLY A 35 -36.52 65.94 -18.94
CA GLY A 35 -37.74 66.11 -19.75
C GLY A 35 -37.56 66.64 -21.17
N SER A 36 -36.35 66.97 -21.63
CA SER A 36 -36.13 67.53 -22.98
C SER A 36 -34.72 67.23 -23.49
N LEU A 37 -34.48 65.98 -23.87
CA LEU A 37 -33.34 65.62 -24.72
C LEU A 37 -33.88 65.22 -26.08
N ASP A 38 -33.76 66.15 -27.02
CA ASP A 38 -33.89 65.87 -28.44
C ASP A 38 -32.62 65.11 -28.88
N TRP A 39 -32.78 63.85 -29.25
CA TRP A 39 -31.68 62.94 -29.60
C TRP A 39 -31.04 63.27 -30.97
N GLY A 40 -31.49 64.34 -31.63
CA GLY A 40 -31.03 64.77 -32.96
C GLY A 40 -29.69 65.50 -33.04
N ASP A 41 -29.06 65.87 -31.92
CA ASP A 41 -27.83 66.68 -31.91
C ASP A 41 -26.53 65.90 -31.63
N ILE A 42 -26.57 64.56 -31.57
CA ILE A 42 -25.34 63.75 -31.50
C ILE A 42 -24.77 63.63 -32.91
N ASP A 43 -23.68 64.35 -33.19
CA ASP A 43 -22.90 64.24 -34.42
C ASP A 43 -22.16 62.89 -34.45
N TYR A 44 -22.86 61.85 -34.89
CA TYR A 44 -22.36 60.47 -34.98
C TYR A 44 -21.14 60.34 -35.90
N ASP A 45 -20.88 61.30 -36.80
CA ASP A 45 -19.71 61.32 -37.68
C ASP A 45 -18.42 61.75 -36.96
N LYS A 46 -18.51 62.27 -35.73
CA LYS A 46 -17.36 62.53 -34.84
C LYS A 46 -17.05 61.41 -33.86
N LEU A 47 -17.87 60.35 -33.81
CA LEU A 47 -17.52 59.16 -33.06
C LEU A 47 -16.37 58.45 -33.79
N PRO A 48 -15.26 58.10 -33.11
CA PRO A 48 -14.19 57.34 -33.75
C PRO A 48 -14.81 56.05 -34.29
N LYS A 49 -14.74 55.84 -35.61
CA LYS A 49 -15.17 54.60 -36.28
C LYS A 49 -14.56 53.42 -35.53
N ALA A 50 -15.37 52.82 -34.67
CA ALA A 50 -14.93 51.75 -33.82
C ALA A 50 -14.55 50.57 -34.70
N ALA A 51 -13.37 50.05 -34.42
CA ALA A 51 -12.88 48.77 -34.91
C ALA A 51 -13.78 47.65 -34.37
N TRP A 52 -14.92 47.42 -35.03
CA TRP A 52 -15.77 46.25 -34.81
C TRP A 52 -15.32 45.03 -35.63
N GLU A 53 -14.15 45.11 -36.27
CA GLU A 53 -13.46 43.97 -36.87
C GLU A 53 -12.30 43.56 -35.95
N VAL A 54 -12.63 43.03 -34.77
CA VAL A 54 -11.75 42.06 -34.15
C VAL A 54 -12.48 40.74 -34.32
N GLU A 55 -12.06 39.96 -35.33
CA GLU A 55 -12.36 38.53 -35.37
C GLU A 55 -11.94 37.95 -34.03
N VAL A 56 -12.91 37.70 -33.15
CA VAL A 56 -12.66 36.96 -31.93
C VAL A 56 -12.45 35.53 -32.40
N GLU A 57 -11.20 35.10 -32.47
CA GLU A 57 -10.85 33.69 -32.67
C GLU A 57 -11.72 32.86 -31.72
N VAL A 58 -12.57 32.02 -32.31
CA VAL A 58 -13.49 31.17 -31.56
C VAL A 58 -12.63 30.19 -30.78
N LYS A 59 -12.45 30.48 -29.49
CA LYS A 59 -11.69 29.65 -28.56
C LYS A 59 -12.21 28.23 -28.62
N THR A 60 -11.29 27.29 -28.73
CA THR A 60 -11.60 25.87 -28.68
C THR A 60 -12.20 25.49 -27.32
N GLU A 61 -12.96 24.40 -27.26
CA GLU A 61 -13.56 23.92 -26.01
C GLU A 61 -12.48 23.69 -24.92
N GLU A 62 -11.30 23.23 -25.31
CA GLU A 62 -10.16 23.04 -24.42
C GLU A 62 -9.62 24.36 -23.84
N GLU A 63 -9.57 25.43 -24.64
CA GLU A 63 -9.16 26.76 -24.19
C GLU A 63 -10.19 27.39 -23.24
N LEU A 64 -11.48 27.19 -23.51
CA LEU A 64 -12.57 27.63 -22.63
C LEU A 64 -12.56 26.85 -21.29
N ILE A 65 -12.22 25.56 -21.31
CA ILE A 65 -12.05 24.76 -20.10
C ILE A 65 -10.83 25.26 -19.32
N LYS A 66 -9.71 25.50 -19.99
CA LYS A 66 -8.47 25.99 -19.37
C LYS A 66 -8.68 27.35 -18.70
N GLU A 67 -9.30 28.29 -19.38
CA GLU A 67 -9.55 29.64 -18.85
C GLU A 67 -10.51 29.61 -17.65
N ARG A 68 -11.49 28.69 -17.68
CA ARG A 68 -12.38 28.43 -16.54
C ARG A 68 -11.60 27.87 -15.35
N VAL A 69 -10.76 26.87 -15.57
CA VAL A 69 -9.91 26.29 -14.51
C VAL A 69 -8.96 27.33 -13.92
N GLU A 70 -8.25 28.09 -14.76
CA GLU A 70 -7.30 29.13 -14.32
C GLU A 70 -7.98 30.23 -13.50
N LYS A 71 -9.19 30.66 -13.90
CA LYS A 71 -9.99 31.60 -13.12
C LYS A 71 -10.34 31.04 -11.74
N GLU A 72 -10.72 29.77 -11.66
CA GLU A 72 -11.09 29.09 -10.41
C GLU A 72 -9.89 28.78 -9.49
N LEU A 73 -8.68 28.74 -10.03
CA LEU A 73 -7.42 28.53 -9.30
C LEU A 73 -6.79 29.81 -8.73
N THR A 74 -7.42 30.97 -8.96
CA THR A 74 -6.92 32.26 -8.45
C THR A 74 -6.82 32.23 -6.92
N GLY A 75 -5.62 32.47 -6.37
CA GLY A 75 -5.37 32.45 -4.92
C GLY A 75 -4.91 31.10 -4.36
N TRP A 76 -4.47 30.16 -5.19
CA TRP A 76 -3.78 28.95 -4.76
C TRP A 76 -2.32 29.24 -4.32
N PRO A 77 -1.84 28.70 -3.18
CA PRO A 77 -2.59 27.93 -2.18
C PRO A 77 -3.53 28.82 -1.36
N TRP A 78 -4.77 28.37 -1.15
CA TRP A 78 -5.76 29.15 -0.41
C TRP A 78 -5.36 29.34 1.05
N LYS A 79 -5.80 30.46 1.62
CA LYS A 79 -5.82 30.67 3.07
C LYS A 79 -6.56 29.49 3.73
N ASP A 80 -6.00 28.96 4.81
CA ASP A 80 -6.55 27.83 5.59
C ASP A 80 -6.38 26.42 5.00
N CYS A 81 -5.61 26.26 3.91
CA CYS A 81 -5.20 24.92 3.47
C CYS A 81 -4.28 24.28 4.56
N PRO A 82 -4.63 23.12 5.14
CA PRO A 82 -3.84 22.52 6.20
C PRO A 82 -2.42 22.20 5.70
N GLN A 83 -1.41 22.66 6.45
CA GLN A 83 0.01 22.52 6.08
C GLN A 83 0.48 21.06 5.90
N LYS A 84 -0.28 20.10 6.45
CA LYS A 84 -0.08 18.66 6.26
C LYS A 84 -1.44 18.00 6.07
N LEU A 85 -1.65 17.36 4.92
CA LEU A 85 -2.72 16.38 4.76
C LEU A 85 -2.41 15.24 5.73
N LEU A 86 -3.22 15.09 6.78
CA LEU A 86 -3.12 13.94 7.67
C LEU A 86 -3.43 12.69 6.82
N LEU A 87 -2.43 11.84 6.61
CA LEU A 87 -2.58 10.51 6.01
C LEU A 87 -3.45 9.67 6.96
N LEU A 88 -4.75 9.74 6.77
CA LEU A 88 -5.75 9.01 7.53
C LEU A 88 -6.15 7.80 6.66
N GLY A 89 -6.33 6.62 7.28
CA GLY A 89 -6.80 5.44 6.55
C GLY A 89 -8.09 5.73 5.76
N PRO A 90 -8.44 4.90 4.76
CA PRO A 90 -9.57 5.16 3.88
C PRO A 90 -10.83 5.47 4.68
N TYR A 91 -11.55 6.53 4.30
CA TYR A 91 -12.80 6.92 4.93
C TYR A 91 -13.95 6.14 4.28
N ALA A 92 -14.96 5.77 5.07
CA ALA A 92 -16.27 5.43 4.56
C ALA A 92 -17.25 6.50 5.04
N LEU A 93 -18.16 6.88 4.17
CA LEU A 93 -19.12 7.95 4.44
C LEU A 93 -20.35 7.39 5.10
N ASN A 94 -20.81 8.07 6.12
CA ASN A 94 -22.06 7.76 6.80
C ASN A 94 -23.27 8.05 5.89
N TYR A 95 -23.53 7.21 4.90
CA TYR A 95 -24.79 7.28 4.16
C TYR A 95 -25.88 6.64 5.02
N ALA A 96 -26.90 7.42 5.38
CA ALA A 96 -28.23 6.85 5.52
C ALA A 96 -28.69 6.47 4.10
N ALA A 97 -29.33 5.32 3.93
CA ALA A 97 -29.99 5.06 2.66
C ALA A 97 -31.13 6.09 2.54
N ASP A 98 -31.00 7.06 1.66
CA ASP A 98 -32.06 8.04 1.44
C ASP A 98 -33.37 7.29 1.13
N GLY A 99 -34.33 7.38 2.05
CA GLY A 99 -35.74 7.03 1.82
C GLY A 99 -36.24 5.64 2.24
N GLY A 100 -35.46 4.78 2.89
CA GLY A 100 -35.96 3.46 3.30
C GLY A 100 -35.57 3.09 4.73
N GLN A 101 -36.53 3.17 5.67
CA GLN A 101 -36.66 2.65 7.05
C GLN A 101 -35.44 2.37 7.97
N ASN A 102 -34.20 2.25 7.49
CA ASN A 102 -32.96 2.28 8.28
C ASN A 102 -32.51 3.72 8.46
N THR A 103 -33.00 4.35 9.53
CA THR A 103 -32.61 5.71 9.97
C THR A 103 -31.21 5.78 10.57
N ASP A 104 -30.54 4.64 10.77
CA ASP A 104 -29.20 4.61 11.35
C ASP A 104 -28.14 4.73 10.25
N PRO A 105 -27.26 5.75 10.27
CA PRO A 105 -26.19 5.86 9.30
C PRO A 105 -25.34 4.60 9.25
N ARG A 106 -25.12 4.08 8.03
CA ARG A 106 -24.43 2.80 7.77
C ARG A 106 -23.01 2.73 8.31
N PHE A 107 -22.40 3.90 8.49
CA PHE A 107 -21.14 4.08 9.20
C PHE A 107 -21.44 5.08 10.33
N LYS A 108 -20.95 4.82 11.54
CA LYS A 108 -21.28 5.63 12.74
C LYS A 108 -20.12 6.55 13.14
N LEU A 109 -19.41 7.11 12.16
CA LEU A 109 -18.22 7.94 12.42
C LEU A 109 -18.58 9.40 12.69
N PRO A 110 -17.88 10.14 13.56
CA PRO A 110 -18.01 11.59 13.57
C PRO A 110 -17.58 12.14 12.20
N GLN A 111 -18.50 12.83 11.50
CA GLN A 111 -18.18 13.52 10.26
C GLN A 111 -17.18 14.64 10.57
N VAL A 112 -16.02 14.63 9.89
CA VAL A 112 -15.04 15.72 10.00
C VAL A 112 -15.05 16.41 8.66
N ALA A 113 -15.76 17.54 8.57
CA ALA A 113 -15.87 18.30 7.32
C ALA A 113 -14.49 18.77 6.84
N GLN A 114 -13.86 17.99 5.96
CA GLN A 114 -12.68 18.38 5.23
C GLN A 114 -13.14 18.85 3.86
N HIS A 115 -13.25 20.16 3.67
CA HIS A 115 -13.68 20.76 2.41
C HIS A 115 -12.49 21.42 1.71
N SER A 116 -12.33 21.13 0.43
CA SER A 116 -11.35 21.69 -0.49
C SER A 116 -12.09 22.28 -1.70
N PRO A 117 -12.32 23.60 -1.75
CA PRO A 117 -13.00 24.24 -2.87
C PRO A 117 -12.39 23.91 -4.24
N LEU A 118 -11.10 23.56 -4.27
CA LEU A 118 -10.43 23.03 -5.45
C LEU A 118 -11.02 21.72 -5.93
N PHE A 119 -11.06 20.73 -5.05
CA PHE A 119 -11.48 19.39 -5.42
C PHE A 119 -12.96 19.40 -5.76
N THR A 120 -13.78 20.14 -5.00
CA THR A 120 -15.19 20.36 -5.35
C THR A 120 -15.33 20.90 -6.78
N LYS A 121 -14.53 21.89 -7.18
CA LYS A 121 -14.60 22.49 -8.52
C LYS A 121 -13.99 21.64 -9.62
N LEU A 122 -12.89 20.94 -9.36
CA LEU A 122 -12.27 20.04 -10.33
C LEU A 122 -13.16 18.85 -10.65
N PHE A 123 -13.80 18.28 -9.61
CA PHE A 123 -14.63 17.09 -9.75
C PHE A 123 -16.11 17.39 -10.04
N SER A 124 -16.56 18.64 -9.92
CA SER A 124 -17.88 19.04 -10.45
C SER A 124 -17.93 19.09 -11.97
N ASN A 125 -16.76 19.11 -12.64
CA ASN A 125 -16.65 18.95 -14.08
C ASN A 125 -16.41 17.48 -14.44
N ASP A 126 -17.40 16.82 -15.05
CA ASP A 126 -17.34 15.40 -15.40
C ASP A 126 -16.17 15.03 -16.33
N VAL A 127 -15.79 15.90 -17.28
CA VAL A 127 -14.67 15.66 -18.20
C VAL A 127 -13.33 15.68 -17.44
N ILE A 128 -13.13 16.68 -16.59
CA ILE A 128 -11.92 16.80 -15.76
C ILE A 128 -11.87 15.64 -14.76
N SER A 129 -12.97 15.35 -14.09
CA SER A 129 -13.12 14.22 -13.16
C SER A 129 -12.71 12.92 -13.82
N ARG A 130 -13.29 12.56 -14.97
CA ARG A 130 -12.95 11.33 -15.70
C ARG A 130 -11.49 11.27 -16.14
N LYS A 131 -10.93 12.38 -16.63
CA LYS A 131 -9.49 12.43 -17.00
C LYS A 131 -8.60 12.22 -15.77
N LEU A 132 -8.89 12.91 -14.67
CA LEU A 132 -8.11 12.84 -13.44
C LEU A 132 -8.22 11.45 -12.79
N LEU A 133 -9.42 10.87 -12.72
CA LEU A 133 -9.64 9.49 -12.28
C LEU A 133 -8.90 8.52 -13.20
N GLY A 134 -8.96 8.69 -14.52
CA GLY A 134 -8.18 7.91 -15.47
C GLY A 134 -6.70 7.90 -15.12
N LEU A 135 -6.09 9.09 -14.97
CA LEU A 135 -4.68 9.25 -14.59
C LEU A 135 -4.36 8.63 -13.22
N ILE A 136 -5.28 8.73 -12.26
CA ILE A 136 -5.06 8.17 -10.92
C ILE A 136 -5.15 6.64 -10.94
N PHE A 137 -6.04 6.07 -11.74
CA PHE A 137 -6.20 4.63 -11.90
C PHE A 137 -5.19 3.99 -12.85
N GLU A 138 -4.46 4.78 -13.66
CA GLU A 138 -3.28 4.29 -14.39
C GLU A 138 -2.26 3.65 -13.46
N LYS A 139 -2.17 4.14 -12.22
CA LYS A 139 -1.21 3.68 -11.20
C LYS A 139 -1.95 3.29 -9.92
N HIS A 140 -2.14 2.00 -9.70
CA HIS A 140 -3.00 1.48 -8.62
C HIS A 140 -2.60 1.95 -7.21
N SER A 141 -1.30 2.05 -6.93
CA SER A 141 -0.79 2.59 -5.66
C SER A 141 -1.13 4.08 -5.45
N THR A 142 -1.40 4.84 -6.52
CA THR A 142 -1.80 6.26 -6.46
C THR A 142 -3.27 6.40 -6.09
N ALA A 143 -4.12 5.50 -6.59
CA ALA A 143 -5.57 5.55 -6.37
C ALA A 143 -5.94 5.51 -4.89
N TRP A 144 -5.40 4.55 -4.13
CA TRP A 144 -5.71 4.46 -2.70
C TRP A 144 -5.11 5.64 -1.91
N LYS A 145 -3.90 6.09 -2.26
CA LYS A 145 -3.24 7.22 -1.59
C LYS A 145 -4.05 8.49 -1.76
N PHE A 146 -4.45 8.78 -2.99
CA PHE A 146 -5.24 9.94 -3.34
C PHE A 146 -6.60 9.90 -2.66
N TRP A 147 -7.25 8.75 -2.65
CA TRP A 147 -8.51 8.57 -1.94
C TRP A 147 -8.36 8.77 -0.41
N SER A 148 -7.25 8.30 0.18
CA SER A 148 -6.97 8.46 1.61
C SER A 148 -6.61 9.89 2.06
N THR A 149 -6.47 10.86 1.15
CA THR A 149 -6.05 12.21 1.53
C THR A 149 -7.11 12.99 2.30
N CYS A 150 -8.39 12.83 1.97
CA CYS A 150 -9.49 13.48 2.69
C CYS A 150 -10.87 12.83 2.43
N GLN A 151 -11.84 13.19 3.28
CA GLN A 151 -13.23 12.72 3.16
C GLN A 151 -13.93 13.17 1.88
N GLU A 152 -13.64 14.37 1.37
CA GLU A 152 -14.24 14.85 0.12
C GLU A 152 -13.77 14.03 -1.09
N MET A 153 -12.47 13.69 -1.15
CA MET A 153 -11.96 12.79 -2.18
C MET A 153 -12.63 11.42 -2.10
N THR A 154 -12.92 10.95 -0.89
CA THR A 154 -13.71 9.72 -0.69
C THR A 154 -15.10 9.82 -1.30
N GLN A 155 -15.83 10.92 -1.09
CA GLN A 155 -17.18 11.12 -1.64
C GLN A 155 -17.19 11.07 -3.16
N ILE A 156 -16.23 11.75 -3.76
CA ILE A 156 -16.08 11.79 -5.20
C ILE A 156 -15.76 10.39 -5.75
N TYR A 157 -14.94 9.62 -5.04
CA TYR A 157 -14.52 8.28 -5.45
C TYR A 157 -15.63 7.24 -5.31
N ASP A 158 -16.43 7.30 -4.24
CA ASP A 158 -17.46 6.30 -3.93
C ASP A 158 -18.51 6.13 -5.05
N GLY A 159 -18.73 7.17 -5.87
CA GLY A 159 -19.59 7.07 -7.07
C GLY A 159 -19.00 6.23 -8.22
N HIS A 160 -17.70 5.89 -8.17
CA HIS A 160 -16.97 5.23 -9.26
C HIS A 160 -16.39 3.87 -8.88
N LEU A 161 -16.36 3.51 -7.59
CA LEU A 161 -15.83 2.24 -7.08
C LEU A 161 -16.75 1.73 -5.96
N HIS A 162 -16.69 0.43 -5.64
CA HIS A 162 -17.42 -0.11 -4.51
C HIS A 162 -16.49 -0.30 -3.31
N LEU A 163 -16.96 0.17 -2.15
CA LEU A 163 -16.26 0.08 -0.88
C LEU A 163 -16.84 -1.04 -0.03
N TRP A 164 -16.02 -2.05 0.25
CA TRP A 164 -16.42 -3.20 1.03
C TRP A 164 -15.76 -3.14 2.40
N ASP A 165 -16.59 -3.08 3.44
CA ASP A 165 -16.13 -2.88 4.80
C ASP A 165 -15.91 -4.19 5.53
N MET A 166 -14.67 -4.37 6.00
CA MET A 166 -14.26 -5.51 6.81
C MET A 166 -14.53 -5.33 8.31
N THR A 167 -14.91 -4.14 8.77
CA THR A 167 -15.24 -3.89 10.18
C THR A 167 -16.70 -4.15 10.50
N GLY A 168 -17.61 -3.66 9.68
CA GLY A 168 -19.03 -3.84 9.85
C GLY A 168 -19.68 -2.92 10.89
N THR A 169 -21.00 -2.86 10.88
CA THR A 169 -21.78 -2.26 11.97
C THR A 169 -21.93 -3.26 13.11
N LEU A 170 -22.22 -2.75 14.32
CA LEU A 170 -22.44 -3.57 15.53
C LEU A 170 -23.54 -4.64 15.36
N GLU A 171 -24.45 -4.47 14.40
CA GLU A 171 -25.65 -5.30 14.25
C GLU A 171 -25.56 -6.28 13.05
N ASP A 172 -25.00 -5.87 11.90
CA ASP A 172 -25.10 -6.66 10.66
C ASP A 172 -23.76 -7.21 10.12
N GLY A 173 -22.63 -6.92 10.77
CA GLY A 173 -21.32 -7.34 10.27
C GLY A 173 -20.84 -6.54 9.07
N GLY A 174 -19.81 -7.06 8.39
CA GLY A 174 -19.14 -6.38 7.27
C GLY A 174 -20.10 -6.05 6.14
N TYR A 175 -19.91 -4.90 5.49
CA TYR A 175 -20.79 -4.45 4.42
C TYR A 175 -20.16 -4.71 3.05
N PHE A 176 -20.83 -5.51 2.22
CA PHE A 176 -20.36 -5.92 0.90
C PHE A 176 -21.36 -5.56 -0.20
N HIS A 177 -22.08 -4.44 -0.05
CA HIS A 177 -23.12 -3.99 -0.99
C HIS A 177 -24.18 -5.07 -1.29
N ASN A 178 -24.63 -5.81 -0.26
CA ASN A 178 -25.57 -6.92 -0.38
C ASN A 178 -25.09 -8.07 -1.31
N CYS A 179 -23.80 -8.11 -1.67
CA CYS A 179 -23.27 -9.13 -2.57
C CYS A 179 -23.22 -10.52 -1.91
N GLU A 180 -23.33 -10.59 -0.60
CA GLU A 180 -23.46 -11.83 0.16
C GLU A 180 -24.80 -12.54 -0.06
N LYS A 181 -25.83 -11.81 -0.48
CA LYS A 181 -27.17 -12.35 -0.75
C LYS A 181 -27.20 -13.07 -2.11
N PRO A 182 -28.04 -14.11 -2.28
CA PRO A 182 -28.22 -14.77 -3.57
C PRO A 182 -28.65 -13.78 -4.64
N ARG A 183 -28.02 -13.86 -5.82
CA ARG A 183 -28.36 -13.03 -6.98
C ARG A 183 -29.64 -13.48 -7.67
N TYR A 184 -29.90 -14.79 -7.64
CA TYR A 184 -31.01 -15.44 -8.33
C TYR A 184 -31.66 -16.47 -7.39
N GLY A 185 -32.91 -16.83 -7.70
CA GLY A 185 -33.66 -17.84 -6.95
C GLY A 185 -34.67 -17.23 -5.97
N PRO A 186 -35.41 -18.08 -5.24
CA PRO A 186 -36.48 -17.65 -4.34
C PRO A 186 -35.98 -16.83 -3.15
N ASP A 187 -34.71 -17.01 -2.77
CA ASP A 187 -34.07 -16.31 -1.65
C ASP A 187 -33.39 -14.99 -2.07
N ALA A 188 -33.43 -14.64 -3.36
CA ALA A 188 -32.87 -13.38 -3.85
C ALA A 188 -33.77 -12.20 -3.46
N PRO A 189 -33.22 -11.07 -2.98
CA PRO A 189 -34.02 -9.90 -2.65
C PRO A 189 -34.81 -9.38 -3.86
N THR A 190 -36.12 -9.18 -3.66
CA THR A 190 -37.02 -8.64 -4.68
C THR A 190 -36.93 -7.11 -4.79
N GLU A 191 -36.61 -6.44 -3.69
CA GLU A 191 -36.43 -5.00 -3.63
C GLU A 191 -35.10 -4.57 -4.26
N SER A 192 -35.17 -3.65 -5.23
CA SER A 192 -33.99 -3.18 -6.00
C SER A 192 -32.84 -2.66 -5.13
N TRP A 193 -33.13 -1.97 -4.03
CA TRP A 193 -32.11 -1.43 -3.11
C TRP A 193 -31.44 -2.51 -2.24
N ASN A 194 -32.07 -3.68 -2.13
CA ASN A 194 -31.54 -4.82 -1.39
C ASN A 194 -30.81 -5.82 -2.31
N GLN A 195 -30.85 -5.63 -3.63
CA GLN A 195 -30.10 -6.44 -4.58
C GLN A 195 -28.61 -6.15 -4.49
N GLY A 196 -27.80 -7.22 -4.55
CA GLY A 196 -26.35 -7.13 -4.58
C GLY A 196 -25.85 -6.43 -5.85
N SER A 197 -24.91 -5.50 -5.70
CA SER A 197 -24.27 -4.85 -6.84
C SER A 197 -22.77 -4.68 -6.61
N VAL A 198 -21.99 -4.84 -7.69
CA VAL A 198 -20.54 -4.69 -7.66
C VAL A 198 -20.08 -3.78 -8.81
N SER A 199 -19.23 -2.80 -8.47
CA SER A 199 -18.48 -2.03 -9.47
C SER A 199 -17.32 -2.86 -10.02
N PRO A 200 -16.86 -2.63 -11.26
CA PRO A 200 -15.64 -3.25 -11.78
C PRO A 200 -14.40 -3.02 -10.89
N ILE A 201 -14.38 -1.93 -10.10
CA ILE A 201 -13.32 -1.61 -9.14
C ILE A 201 -13.89 -1.78 -7.73
N VAL A 202 -13.31 -2.71 -6.97
CA VAL A 202 -13.70 -3.02 -5.60
C VAL A 202 -12.50 -2.79 -4.68
N VAL A 203 -12.72 -1.98 -3.64
CA VAL A 203 -11.73 -1.79 -2.59
C VAL A 203 -12.28 -2.31 -1.28
N ILE A 204 -11.53 -3.21 -0.67
CA ILE A 204 -11.91 -3.92 0.55
C ILE A 204 -10.93 -3.53 1.64
N ALA A 205 -11.45 -2.92 2.71
CA ALA A 205 -10.65 -2.45 3.82
C ALA A 205 -11.45 -2.50 5.12
N PRO A 206 -10.79 -2.62 6.28
CA PRO A 206 -11.44 -2.26 7.53
C PRO A 206 -11.59 -0.74 7.58
N PHE A 207 -12.83 -0.24 7.54
CA PHE A 207 -13.09 1.18 7.75
C PHE A 207 -13.17 1.52 9.24
N ARG A 208 -13.18 2.81 9.58
CA ARG A 208 -13.18 3.21 10.98
C ARG A 208 -14.51 2.86 11.65
N ARG A 209 -14.42 2.43 12.90
CA ARG A 209 -15.57 2.21 13.80
C ARG A 209 -15.72 3.36 14.79
N PRO A 210 -16.92 3.52 15.41
CA PRO A 210 -17.16 4.55 16.43
C PRO A 210 -16.35 4.31 17.70
N SER A 211 -16.14 3.05 18.06
CA SER A 211 -15.37 2.65 19.23
C SER A 211 -14.69 1.31 19.00
N GLY A 212 -13.45 1.22 19.48
CA GLY A 212 -12.67 -0.01 19.53
C GLY A 212 -12.28 -0.63 18.17
N PRO A 213 -11.31 -1.56 18.19
CA PRO A 213 -11.05 -2.43 17.05
C PRO A 213 -12.12 -3.52 16.93
N ALA A 214 -12.27 -4.09 15.73
CA ALA A 214 -13.13 -5.27 15.55
C ALA A 214 -12.58 -6.50 16.29
N SER A 215 -13.47 -7.28 16.89
CA SER A 215 -13.13 -8.56 17.51
C SER A 215 -12.63 -9.55 16.46
N TYR A 216 -11.91 -10.58 16.90
CA TYR A 216 -11.52 -11.65 15.97
C TYR A 216 -12.73 -12.42 15.44
N TYR A 217 -13.79 -12.56 16.24
CA TYR A 217 -15.09 -13.07 15.79
C TYR A 217 -15.60 -12.30 14.57
N GLU A 218 -15.68 -10.97 14.68
CA GLU A 218 -16.19 -10.10 13.61
C GLU A 218 -15.28 -10.14 12.39
N GLN A 219 -13.96 -10.03 12.58
CA GLN A 219 -13.00 -10.07 11.47
C GLN A 219 -13.10 -11.36 10.66
N VAL A 220 -13.24 -12.51 11.33
CA VAL A 220 -13.35 -13.82 10.68
C VAL A 220 -14.72 -14.02 10.03
N ARG A 221 -15.81 -13.58 10.68
CA ARG A 221 -17.16 -13.58 10.09
C ARG A 221 -17.19 -12.74 8.82
N ASN A 222 -16.62 -11.54 8.86
CA ASN A 222 -16.59 -10.62 7.72
C ASN A 222 -15.71 -11.17 6.59
N LEU A 223 -14.62 -11.86 6.90
CA LEU A 223 -13.80 -12.55 5.90
C LEU A 223 -14.58 -13.67 5.19
N TYR A 224 -15.42 -14.40 5.92
CA TYR A 224 -16.32 -15.40 5.36
C TYR A 224 -17.37 -14.76 4.45
N THR A 225 -18.06 -13.72 4.91
CA THR A 225 -19.07 -12.98 4.13
C THR A 225 -18.46 -12.33 2.89
N MET A 226 -17.25 -11.77 2.99
CA MET A 226 -16.46 -11.27 1.86
C MET A 226 -16.23 -12.39 0.82
N SER A 227 -15.89 -13.59 1.28
CA SER A 227 -15.63 -14.75 0.40
C SER A 227 -16.89 -15.20 -0.35
N ILE A 228 -18.06 -15.18 0.30
CA ILE A 228 -19.36 -15.40 -0.37
C ILE A 228 -19.61 -14.30 -1.41
N SER A 229 -19.46 -13.05 -1.01
CA SER A 229 -19.70 -11.88 -1.86
C SER A 229 -18.84 -11.91 -3.12
N MET A 230 -17.56 -12.24 -2.97
CA MET A 230 -16.65 -12.46 -4.09
C MET A 230 -17.06 -13.64 -4.95
N SER A 231 -17.51 -14.75 -4.36
CA SER A 231 -17.95 -15.92 -5.11
C SER A 231 -19.18 -15.61 -5.98
N ASN A 232 -20.16 -14.88 -5.42
CA ASN A 232 -21.41 -14.53 -6.10
C ASN A 232 -21.18 -13.57 -7.28
N PHE A 233 -20.16 -12.72 -7.19
CA PHE A 233 -19.88 -11.64 -8.14
C PHE A 233 -18.51 -11.75 -8.83
N ALA A 234 -17.90 -12.93 -8.82
CA ALA A 234 -16.51 -13.13 -9.25
C ALA A 234 -16.27 -12.63 -10.69
N GLU A 235 -17.23 -12.87 -11.59
CA GLU A 235 -17.14 -12.48 -13.00
C GLU A 235 -17.22 -10.97 -13.24
N ASN A 236 -17.74 -10.20 -12.28
CA ASN A 236 -17.94 -8.76 -12.43
C ASN A 236 -16.73 -7.94 -11.94
N MET A 237 -15.82 -8.56 -11.18
CA MET A 237 -14.64 -7.89 -10.61
C MET A 237 -13.51 -7.79 -11.64
N GLN A 238 -13.03 -6.57 -11.90
CA GLN A 238 -11.89 -6.32 -12.78
C GLN A 238 -10.67 -5.78 -12.03
N ASN A 239 -10.87 -4.96 -11.00
CA ASN A 239 -9.82 -4.44 -10.14
C ASN A 239 -10.20 -4.71 -8.69
N LEU A 240 -9.42 -5.55 -8.02
CA LEU A 240 -9.64 -5.90 -6.62
C LEU A 240 -8.49 -5.38 -5.78
N GLN A 241 -8.80 -4.58 -4.76
CA GLN A 241 -7.82 -4.07 -3.82
C GLN A 241 -8.13 -4.51 -2.40
N LEU A 242 -7.19 -5.20 -1.75
CA LEU A 242 -7.33 -5.76 -0.42
C LEU A 242 -6.37 -5.04 0.53
N HIS A 243 -6.92 -4.27 1.47
CA HIS A 243 -6.15 -3.44 2.39
C HIS A 243 -6.34 -3.92 3.83
N ARG A 244 -5.22 -4.17 4.52
CA ARG A 244 -5.18 -4.38 5.98
C ARG A 244 -6.16 -5.45 6.50
N ILE A 245 -6.40 -6.49 5.71
CA ILE A 245 -7.26 -7.61 6.11
C ILE A 245 -6.43 -8.58 6.97
N SER A 246 -6.66 -8.57 8.28
CA SER A 246 -5.81 -9.26 9.28
C SER A 246 -5.68 -10.77 9.05
N PHE A 247 -6.75 -11.43 8.59
CA PHE A 247 -6.79 -12.89 8.39
C PHE A 247 -6.59 -13.31 6.93
N LEU A 248 -6.31 -12.37 6.02
CA LEU A 248 -6.11 -12.70 4.60
C LEU A 248 -4.85 -13.54 4.41
N THR A 249 -4.97 -14.68 3.76
CA THR A 249 -3.86 -15.58 3.46
C THR A 249 -3.76 -15.89 1.96
N PRO A 250 -2.58 -16.27 1.46
CA PRO A 250 -2.43 -16.71 0.07
C PRO A 250 -3.29 -17.95 -0.23
N GLN A 251 -3.57 -18.80 0.76
CA GLN A 251 -4.41 -19.99 0.59
C GLN A 251 -5.86 -19.62 0.29
N LEU A 252 -6.41 -18.60 0.96
CA LEU A 252 -7.75 -18.11 0.66
C LEU A 252 -7.80 -17.47 -0.74
N LEU A 253 -6.80 -16.66 -1.09
CA LEU A 253 -6.68 -16.06 -2.42
C LEU A 253 -6.58 -17.11 -3.53
N ASN A 254 -5.90 -18.23 -3.28
CA ASN A 254 -5.80 -19.34 -4.23
C ASN A 254 -7.17 -19.99 -4.54
N LEU A 255 -8.17 -19.83 -3.66
CA LEU A 255 -9.54 -20.30 -3.91
C LEU A 255 -10.39 -19.24 -4.63
N LEU A 256 -10.20 -17.96 -4.29
CA LEU A 256 -11.04 -16.86 -4.77
C LEU A 256 -10.61 -16.37 -6.16
N ILE A 257 -9.33 -16.09 -6.35
CA ILE A 257 -8.81 -15.44 -7.56
C ILE A 257 -9.08 -16.25 -8.84
N PRO A 258 -8.94 -17.59 -8.87
CA PRO A 258 -9.25 -18.37 -10.07
C PRO A 258 -10.70 -18.22 -10.55
N LYS A 259 -11.66 -17.93 -9.66
CA LYS A 259 -13.07 -17.71 -10.04
C LYS A 259 -13.31 -16.36 -10.72
N MET A 260 -12.43 -15.39 -10.54
CA MET A 260 -12.56 -14.04 -11.11
C MET A 260 -11.97 -13.97 -12.52
N THR A 261 -12.71 -14.45 -13.52
CA THR A 261 -12.25 -14.59 -14.92
C THR A 261 -11.98 -13.27 -15.65
N ASN A 262 -12.52 -12.16 -15.13
CA ASN A 262 -12.34 -10.82 -15.68
C ASN A 262 -11.38 -9.94 -14.86
N LEU A 263 -10.70 -10.51 -13.86
CA LEU A 263 -9.72 -9.80 -13.05
C LEU A 263 -8.54 -9.34 -13.92
N LYS A 264 -8.22 -8.06 -13.85
CA LYS A 264 -7.08 -7.41 -14.52
C LYS A 264 -6.04 -6.92 -13.52
N VAL A 265 -6.48 -6.57 -12.32
CA VAL A 265 -5.63 -5.96 -11.30
C VAL A 265 -5.92 -6.58 -9.94
N LEU A 266 -4.88 -7.07 -9.28
CA LEU A 266 -4.92 -7.53 -7.90
C LEU A 266 -3.99 -6.67 -7.04
N GLY A 267 -4.56 -5.80 -6.22
CA GLY A 267 -3.86 -5.01 -5.22
C GLY A 267 -3.94 -5.66 -3.84
N ILE A 268 -2.81 -5.85 -3.16
CA ILE A 268 -2.78 -6.37 -1.78
C ILE A 268 -1.83 -5.50 -0.96
N TYR A 269 -2.35 -4.88 0.10
CA TYR A 269 -1.65 -3.84 0.83
C TYR A 269 -1.71 -4.07 2.34
N GLN A 270 -0.54 -4.18 2.98
CA GLN A 270 -0.38 -4.20 4.43
C GLN A 270 -1.28 -5.22 5.16
N CYS A 271 -1.57 -6.38 4.53
CA CYS A 271 -2.31 -7.45 5.17
C CYS A 271 -1.38 -8.22 6.11
N GLN A 272 -1.78 -8.39 7.36
CA GLN A 272 -0.89 -8.81 8.45
C GLN A 272 -0.25 -10.19 8.27
N LEU A 273 -0.93 -11.12 7.59
CA LEU A 273 -0.39 -12.46 7.28
C LEU A 273 0.30 -12.54 5.91
N MET A 274 0.39 -11.42 5.17
CA MET A 274 1.00 -11.32 3.84
C MET A 274 2.37 -10.65 3.92
N HIS A 275 3.42 -11.42 4.23
CA HIS A 275 4.80 -10.94 4.29
C HIS A 275 5.48 -10.95 2.91
N VAL A 276 6.67 -10.34 2.80
CA VAL A 276 7.39 -10.18 1.52
C VAL A 276 7.60 -11.48 0.74
N ALA A 277 7.88 -12.60 1.42
CA ALA A 277 8.08 -13.88 0.74
C ALA A 277 6.83 -14.46 0.07
N GLU A 278 5.63 -13.92 0.35
CA GLU A 278 4.38 -14.35 -0.29
C GLU A 278 4.25 -13.85 -1.74
N ILE A 279 5.09 -12.90 -2.19
CA ILE A 279 5.10 -12.45 -3.59
C ILE A 279 5.22 -13.62 -4.57
N ILE A 280 6.05 -14.62 -4.26
CA ILE A 280 6.26 -15.79 -5.11
C ILE A 280 4.95 -16.59 -5.23
N ARG A 281 4.26 -16.81 -4.10
CA ARG A 281 2.98 -17.54 -4.09
C ARG A 281 1.88 -16.76 -4.78
N LEU A 282 1.87 -15.43 -4.66
CA LEU A 282 0.93 -14.56 -5.35
C LEU A 282 1.12 -14.62 -6.87
N LEU A 283 2.38 -14.59 -7.35
CA LEU A 283 2.70 -14.79 -8.77
C LEU A 283 2.26 -16.17 -9.27
N ASP A 284 2.32 -17.22 -8.43
CA ASP A 284 1.77 -18.53 -8.79
C ASP A 284 0.23 -18.49 -8.88
N ILE A 285 -0.45 -17.82 -7.95
CA ILE A 285 -1.92 -17.73 -7.91
C ILE A 285 -2.44 -17.04 -9.17
N ILE A 286 -1.89 -15.88 -9.54
CA ILE A 286 -2.36 -15.10 -10.68
C ILE A 286 -2.05 -15.74 -12.04
N LYS A 287 -1.11 -16.70 -12.07
CA LYS A 287 -0.78 -17.48 -13.27
C LYS A 287 -1.85 -18.51 -13.63
N THR A 288 -2.62 -18.99 -12.65
CA THR A 288 -3.52 -20.17 -12.77
C THR A 288 -4.56 -20.02 -13.89
N ASP A 289 -4.79 -21.14 -14.62
CA ASP A 289 -5.72 -21.36 -15.76
C ASP A 289 -6.73 -20.24 -16.00
N ARG A 290 -6.33 -19.31 -16.86
CA ARG A 290 -7.23 -18.34 -17.49
C ARG A 290 -7.61 -18.86 -18.88
N PRO A 291 -8.76 -18.42 -19.43
CA PRO A 291 -9.11 -18.72 -20.81
C PRO A 291 -7.93 -18.46 -21.75
N LEU A 292 -7.76 -19.31 -22.76
CA LEU A 292 -6.72 -19.19 -23.79
C LEU A 292 -6.64 -17.75 -24.32
N GLY A 293 -5.47 -17.14 -24.26
CA GLY A 293 -5.22 -15.75 -24.65
C GLY A 293 -5.36 -14.72 -23.52
N ARG A 294 -5.70 -15.15 -22.29
CA ARG A 294 -5.71 -14.32 -21.07
C ARG A 294 -4.69 -14.74 -20.02
N GLU A 295 -3.77 -15.63 -20.36
CA GLU A 295 -2.65 -15.99 -19.50
C GLU A 295 -1.79 -14.75 -19.22
N ASN A 296 -1.37 -14.56 -17.97
CA ASN A 296 -0.46 -13.47 -17.57
C ASN A 296 -1.02 -12.03 -17.74
N GLN A 297 -2.36 -11.86 -17.77
CA GLN A 297 -2.99 -10.52 -17.91
C GLN A 297 -3.25 -9.78 -16.59
N ILE A 298 -3.02 -10.42 -15.44
CA ILE A 298 -3.27 -9.81 -14.14
C ILE A 298 -2.04 -9.01 -13.71
N SER A 299 -2.21 -7.70 -13.60
CA SER A 299 -1.26 -6.84 -12.90
C SER A 299 -1.35 -7.09 -11.39
N LEU A 300 -0.22 -7.39 -10.76
CA LEU A 300 -0.11 -7.58 -9.32
C LEU A 300 0.51 -6.34 -8.68
N ASP A 301 -0.25 -5.66 -7.83
CA ASP A 301 0.25 -4.54 -7.04
C ASP A 301 0.34 -4.94 -5.55
N PHE A 302 1.51 -5.45 -5.15
CA PHE A 302 1.71 -6.03 -3.81
C PHE A 302 2.57 -5.12 -2.93
N TYR A 303 1.99 -4.63 -1.83
CA TYR A 303 2.71 -4.00 -0.74
C TYR A 303 2.68 -4.94 0.49
N PRO A 304 3.76 -5.70 0.75
CA PRO A 304 3.84 -6.60 1.89
C PRO A 304 3.57 -5.90 3.23
N MET A 305 3.23 -6.66 4.27
CA MET A 305 3.16 -6.14 5.63
C MET A 305 4.48 -5.43 5.97
N TRP A 306 4.40 -4.12 6.23
CA TRP A 306 5.52 -3.31 6.66
C TRP A 306 5.44 -3.15 8.17
N HIS A 307 6.50 -3.58 8.84
CA HIS A 307 6.66 -3.39 10.28
C HIS A 307 7.34 -2.05 10.53
N GLN A 308 6.62 -1.11 11.13
CA GLN A 308 7.21 0.17 11.53
C GLN A 308 8.00 -0.05 12.82
N GLY A 309 9.29 0.24 12.78
CA GLY A 309 10.15 0.18 13.96
C GLY A 309 10.25 1.52 14.70
N PRO A 310 10.90 1.53 15.87
CA PRO A 310 11.17 2.74 16.60
C PRO A 310 12.03 3.73 15.80
N GLU A 311 11.72 5.01 15.96
CA GLU A 311 12.58 6.10 15.53
C GLU A 311 13.83 6.13 16.42
N PHE A 312 15.03 6.16 15.81
CA PHE A 312 16.28 6.11 16.56
C PHE A 312 17.00 7.46 16.52
N TYR A 313 17.05 8.10 17.68
CA TYR A 313 17.68 9.38 17.92
C TYR A 313 18.97 9.16 18.71
N ILE A 314 20.10 9.77 18.32
CA ILE A 314 21.34 9.66 19.09
C ILE A 314 21.16 10.41 20.41
N ASN A 315 21.23 9.72 21.55
CA ASN A 315 21.28 10.32 22.91
C ASN A 315 20.20 11.41 23.17
N GLY A 316 18.98 11.22 22.68
CA GLY A 316 17.89 12.21 22.85
C GLY A 316 18.04 13.49 22.02
N SER A 317 19.05 13.60 21.15
CA SER A 317 19.16 14.65 20.14
C SER A 317 18.21 14.39 18.97
N LYS A 318 17.77 15.43 18.27
CA LYS A 318 17.03 15.27 16.99
C LYS A 318 17.91 14.79 15.84
N ASP A 319 19.20 14.53 16.08
CA ASP A 319 20.14 14.15 15.04
C ASP A 319 19.97 12.67 14.70
N TRP A 320 19.71 12.42 13.42
CA TRP A 320 19.56 11.09 12.83
C TRP A 320 20.85 10.27 13.02
N ASN A 321 20.74 9.03 13.51
CA ASN A 321 21.90 8.16 13.61
C ASN A 321 22.35 7.69 12.22
N PRO A 322 23.51 8.13 11.70
CA PRO A 322 23.97 7.76 10.36
C PRO A 322 24.39 6.27 10.27
N PHE A 323 24.58 5.61 11.42
CA PHE A 323 24.91 4.19 11.54
C PHE A 323 23.68 3.31 11.78
N TYR A 324 22.52 3.92 12.06
CA TYR A 324 21.25 3.22 12.17
C TYR A 324 20.67 3.03 10.79
N THR A 325 20.66 1.79 10.34
CA THR A 325 20.26 1.48 8.97
C THR A 325 18.82 0.96 8.88
N GLY A 326 18.07 0.92 9.99
CA GLY A 326 16.66 0.50 10.04
C GLY A 326 16.45 -0.95 9.61
N THR A 327 15.87 -1.78 10.45
CA THR A 327 15.59 -3.19 10.10
C THR A 327 14.17 -3.55 10.47
N TYR A 328 13.26 -2.75 9.93
CA TYR A 328 11.83 -2.86 10.16
C TYR A 328 11.16 -2.60 8.84
N GLY A 329 10.41 -3.59 8.41
CA GLY A 329 9.73 -3.55 7.13
C GLY A 329 9.43 -4.94 6.60
N ALA A 330 10.31 -5.91 6.87
CA ALA A 330 10.13 -7.29 6.40
C ALA A 330 9.77 -8.31 7.50
N THR A 331 10.24 -8.11 8.73
CA THR A 331 10.04 -9.03 9.87
C THR A 331 9.90 -8.24 11.17
N TRP A 332 9.13 -8.78 12.11
CA TRP A 332 8.97 -8.26 13.46
C TRP A 332 10.00 -8.82 14.46
N ASP A 333 10.53 -10.01 14.20
CA ASP A 333 11.50 -10.66 15.10
C ASP A 333 12.95 -10.44 14.66
N ASN A 334 13.89 -10.56 15.60
CA ASN A 334 15.32 -10.60 15.30
C ASN A 334 15.70 -12.00 14.83
N THR A 335 15.88 -12.17 13.53
CA THR A 335 16.06 -13.48 12.93
C THR A 335 17.50 -14.00 12.93
N ASP A 336 18.44 -13.30 13.58
CA ASP A 336 19.87 -13.62 13.59
C ASP A 336 20.44 -13.83 12.16
N MET A 337 19.94 -13.07 11.19
CA MET A 337 20.45 -13.09 9.82
C MET A 337 20.40 -11.70 9.20
N ASN A 338 21.12 -11.54 8.08
CA ASN A 338 21.05 -10.33 7.29
C ASN A 338 19.72 -10.29 6.52
N THR A 339 18.70 -9.68 7.12
CA THR A 339 17.37 -9.51 6.53
C THR A 339 17.40 -8.81 5.18
N CYS A 340 18.32 -7.86 4.94
CA CYS A 340 18.42 -7.16 3.65
C CYS A 340 18.84 -8.12 2.53
N LEU A 341 19.86 -8.95 2.78
CA LEU A 341 20.26 -9.99 1.83
C LEU A 341 19.16 -11.03 1.63
N ALA A 342 18.43 -11.39 2.69
CA ALA A 342 17.30 -12.28 2.60
C ALA A 342 16.17 -11.71 1.71
N VAL A 343 15.84 -10.43 1.86
CA VAL A 343 14.86 -9.73 1.01
C VAL A 343 15.37 -9.67 -0.43
N TRP A 344 16.62 -9.28 -0.68
CA TRP A 344 17.19 -9.30 -2.03
C TRP A 344 17.16 -10.69 -2.66
N CYS A 345 17.38 -11.76 -1.89
CA CYS A 345 17.24 -13.14 -2.36
C CYS A 345 15.80 -13.47 -2.78
N ILE A 346 14.79 -12.96 -2.07
CA ILE A 346 13.37 -13.10 -2.45
C ILE A 346 13.07 -12.29 -3.71
N VAL A 347 13.50 -11.02 -3.76
CA VAL A 347 13.31 -10.11 -4.89
C VAL A 347 13.88 -10.72 -6.17
N MET A 348 15.14 -11.17 -6.14
CA MET A 348 15.79 -11.79 -7.31
C MET A 348 14.98 -12.96 -7.88
N ARG A 349 14.35 -13.77 -7.02
CA ARG A 349 13.47 -14.88 -7.44
C ARG A 349 12.12 -14.39 -7.97
N ALA A 350 11.53 -13.40 -7.33
CA ALA A 350 10.26 -12.84 -7.75
C ALA A 350 10.36 -12.17 -9.13
N LEU A 351 11.47 -11.46 -9.39
CA LEU A 351 11.70 -10.76 -10.65
C LEU A 351 11.77 -11.70 -11.86
N SER A 352 12.38 -12.88 -11.72
CA SER A 352 12.45 -13.85 -12.82
C SER A 352 11.06 -14.40 -13.15
N ILE A 353 10.25 -14.69 -12.13
CA ILE A 353 8.87 -15.17 -12.29
C ILE A 353 7.99 -14.05 -12.89
N ALA A 354 8.06 -12.83 -12.33
CA ALA A 354 7.27 -11.70 -12.78
C ALA A 354 7.58 -11.32 -14.24
N ARG A 355 8.85 -11.30 -14.65
CA ARG A 355 9.22 -11.08 -16.06
C ARG A 355 8.66 -12.13 -16.99
N ALA A 356 8.70 -13.41 -16.59
CA ALA A 356 8.13 -14.49 -17.40
C ALA A 356 6.61 -14.36 -17.55
N GLN A 357 5.95 -13.65 -16.62
CA GLN A 357 4.52 -13.35 -16.63
C GLN A 357 4.21 -11.91 -17.07
N ASN A 358 5.16 -11.14 -17.59
CA ASN A 358 4.97 -9.72 -17.94
C ASN A 358 4.33 -8.85 -16.81
N VAL A 359 4.62 -9.18 -15.55
CA VAL A 359 4.17 -8.44 -14.37
C VAL A 359 5.25 -7.43 -13.99
N ASP A 360 4.85 -6.17 -13.87
CA ASP A 360 5.73 -5.11 -13.42
C ASP A 360 5.74 -5.02 -11.88
N LEU A 361 6.90 -5.27 -11.28
CA LEU A 361 7.14 -5.13 -9.84
C LEU A 361 8.14 -4.00 -9.52
N ILE A 362 8.73 -3.35 -10.53
CA ILE A 362 9.95 -2.55 -10.37
C ILE A 362 9.81 -1.09 -10.74
N SER A 363 8.80 -0.73 -11.55
CA SER A 363 8.51 0.67 -11.82
C SER A 363 8.24 1.40 -10.51
N LYS A 364 8.71 2.65 -10.41
CA LYS A 364 8.69 3.46 -9.17
C LYS A 364 7.29 3.63 -8.59
N GLU A 365 6.28 3.48 -9.41
CA GLU A 365 4.88 3.64 -9.07
C GLU A 365 4.24 2.35 -8.54
N THR A 366 4.89 1.20 -8.70
CA THR A 366 4.38 -0.07 -8.15
C THR A 366 4.53 -0.09 -6.63
N ALA A 367 3.57 -0.66 -5.93
CA ALA A 367 3.60 -0.71 -4.48
C ALA A 367 4.73 -1.62 -3.98
N PHE A 368 5.12 -2.65 -4.74
CA PHE A 368 6.27 -3.48 -4.40
C PHE A 368 7.57 -2.67 -4.48
N ARG A 369 7.78 -1.87 -5.53
CA ARG A 369 8.94 -0.98 -5.61
C ARG A 369 8.95 0.05 -4.49
N GLN A 370 7.82 0.68 -4.21
CA GLN A 370 7.71 1.62 -3.09
C GLN A 370 8.01 0.94 -1.76
N TRP A 371 7.62 -0.33 -1.57
CA TRP A 371 8.00 -1.11 -0.40
C TRP A 371 9.51 -1.30 -0.29
N LEU A 372 10.20 -1.59 -1.41
CA LEU A 372 11.67 -1.68 -1.45
C LEU A 372 12.34 -0.34 -1.10
N ASP A 373 11.76 0.77 -1.57
CA ASP A 373 12.28 2.13 -1.38
C ASP A 373 12.04 2.71 0.03
N ASN A 374 11.20 2.08 0.87
CA ASN A 374 10.88 2.58 2.24
C ASN A 374 12.04 2.49 3.25
N GLY A 375 13.27 2.23 2.80
CA GLY A 375 14.48 2.42 3.60
C GLY A 375 15.14 1.15 4.11
N LEU A 376 14.53 -0.04 3.93
CA LEU A 376 15.19 -1.31 4.28
C LEU A 376 16.37 -1.60 3.34
N LEU A 377 16.25 -1.24 2.06
CA LEU A 377 17.24 -1.55 1.03
C LEU A 377 17.91 -0.26 0.54
N TRP A 378 19.19 -0.35 0.18
CA TRP A 378 19.96 0.77 -0.37
C TRP A 378 20.26 0.52 -1.85
N LYS A 379 20.41 1.61 -2.62
CA LYS A 379 20.69 1.58 -4.06
C LYS A 379 19.72 0.66 -4.82
N VAL A 380 18.42 0.80 -4.51
CA VAL A 380 17.38 -0.11 -5.01
C VAL A 380 17.35 -0.11 -6.53
N GLU A 381 17.37 1.07 -7.15
CA GLU A 381 17.37 1.22 -8.61
C GLU A 381 18.58 0.51 -9.24
N GLU A 382 19.80 0.85 -8.80
CA GLU A 382 21.04 0.29 -9.37
C GLU A 382 21.11 -1.22 -9.18
N THR A 383 20.65 -1.72 -8.03
CA THR A 383 20.61 -3.15 -7.73
C THR A 383 19.62 -3.89 -8.63
N LEU A 384 18.42 -3.35 -8.82
CA LEU A 384 17.43 -3.93 -9.73
C LEU A 384 17.94 -3.97 -11.16
N GLN A 385 18.52 -2.87 -11.66
CA GLN A 385 19.12 -2.84 -13.01
C GLN A 385 20.22 -3.89 -13.18
N ALA A 386 21.08 -4.05 -12.17
CA ALA A 386 22.12 -5.07 -12.15
C ALA A 386 21.55 -6.49 -12.18
N MET A 387 20.48 -6.78 -11.42
CA MET A 387 19.82 -8.09 -11.41
C MET A 387 19.09 -8.42 -12.72
N LEU A 388 18.54 -7.40 -13.40
CA LEU A 388 17.77 -7.58 -14.63
C LEU A 388 18.65 -7.76 -15.86
N ASN A 389 19.90 -7.29 -15.79
CA ASN A 389 20.88 -7.44 -16.86
C ASN A 389 21.61 -8.80 -16.74
N PRO A 390 21.44 -9.72 -17.71
CA PRO A 390 22.06 -11.05 -17.67
C PRO A 390 23.59 -11.03 -17.80
N ASN A 391 24.16 -9.93 -18.29
CA ASN A 391 25.61 -9.77 -18.50
C ASN A 391 26.33 -9.14 -17.29
N THR A 392 25.61 -8.82 -16.22
CA THR A 392 26.20 -8.25 -15.03
C THR A 392 27.15 -9.24 -14.36
N ASP A 393 28.39 -8.83 -14.11
CA ASP A 393 29.34 -9.61 -13.31
C ASP A 393 28.72 -9.87 -11.91
N PRO A 394 28.63 -11.13 -11.44
CA PRO A 394 28.14 -11.46 -10.11
C PRO A 394 28.74 -10.62 -8.97
N LYS A 395 30.00 -10.18 -9.09
CA LYS A 395 30.63 -9.28 -8.10
C LYS A 395 29.87 -7.95 -7.94
N VAL A 396 29.36 -7.41 -9.04
CA VAL A 396 28.57 -6.17 -9.04
C VAL A 396 27.29 -6.39 -8.25
N ILE A 397 26.59 -7.49 -8.53
CA ILE A 397 25.37 -7.86 -7.80
C ILE A 397 25.68 -8.03 -6.31
N CYS A 398 26.69 -8.82 -5.96
CA CYS A 398 27.07 -9.08 -4.56
C CYS A 398 27.45 -7.80 -3.81
N ALA A 399 28.17 -6.88 -4.45
CA ALA A 399 28.51 -5.59 -3.86
C ALA A 399 27.27 -4.73 -3.62
N LEU A 400 26.36 -4.65 -4.60
CA LEU A 400 25.16 -3.80 -4.54
C LEU A 400 24.13 -4.32 -3.53
N VAL A 401 23.88 -5.63 -3.46
CA VAL A 401 22.93 -6.20 -2.47
C VAL A 401 23.43 -6.05 -1.03
N ASP A 402 24.75 -5.99 -0.85
CA ASP A 402 25.42 -5.76 0.44
C ASP A 402 25.78 -4.27 0.63
N SER A 403 25.18 -3.35 -0.12
CA SER A 403 25.56 -1.93 -0.13
C SER A 403 25.41 -1.20 1.20
N ARG A 404 24.64 -1.75 2.15
CA ARG A 404 24.56 -1.25 3.53
C ARG A 404 25.82 -1.50 4.36
N ASN A 405 26.72 -2.37 3.91
CA ASN A 405 27.96 -2.63 4.62
C ASN A 405 28.92 -1.42 4.44
N PRO A 406 29.32 -0.74 5.53
CA PRO A 406 30.09 0.50 5.48
C PRO A 406 31.50 0.31 4.90
N ASP A 407 32.06 -0.90 4.95
CA ASP A 407 33.41 -1.19 4.46
C ASP A 407 33.53 -0.92 2.95
N HIS A 408 32.46 -1.15 2.20
CA HIS A 408 32.47 -0.98 0.74
C HIS A 408 31.35 -0.07 0.22
N ASN A 409 30.24 0.10 0.94
CA ASN A 409 29.10 0.93 0.53
C ASN A 409 28.66 0.67 -0.93
N GLY A 410 28.61 -0.60 -1.33
CA GLY A 410 28.31 -1.05 -2.69
C GLY A 410 29.42 -0.89 -3.74
N SER A 411 30.62 -0.47 -3.36
CA SER A 411 31.78 -0.38 -4.27
C SER A 411 32.34 -1.76 -4.59
N VAL A 412 32.27 -2.16 -5.86
CA VAL A 412 32.79 -3.47 -6.33
C VAL A 412 34.30 -3.61 -6.07
N ARG A 413 35.07 -2.54 -6.27
CA ARG A 413 36.52 -2.55 -6.03
C ARG A 413 36.85 -2.82 -4.56
N ARG A 414 36.14 -2.18 -3.64
CA ARG A 414 36.34 -2.41 -2.19
C ARG A 414 35.79 -3.76 -1.77
N TRP A 415 34.64 -4.14 -2.32
CA TRP A 415 34.02 -5.44 -2.04
C TRP A 415 34.89 -6.62 -2.52
N ALA A 416 35.58 -6.47 -3.65
CA ALA A 416 36.48 -7.49 -4.17
C ALA A 416 37.91 -7.40 -3.62
N SER A 417 38.18 -6.53 -2.64
CA SER A 417 39.51 -6.40 -2.03
C SER A 417 39.72 -7.44 -0.93
N ASN A 418 40.98 -7.86 -0.73
CA ASN A 418 41.34 -8.71 0.40
C ASN A 418 41.29 -7.86 1.67
N GLY A 419 40.24 -7.99 2.48
CA GLY A 419 40.12 -7.25 3.74
C GLY A 419 38.74 -6.72 4.13
N ILE A 420 37.63 -7.24 3.55
CA ILE A 420 36.31 -6.97 4.15
C ILE A 420 36.23 -7.68 5.51
N GLY A 421 35.81 -6.98 6.56
CA GLY A 421 35.58 -7.59 7.87
C GLY A 421 34.59 -8.76 7.78
N CYS A 422 34.82 -9.83 8.56
CA CYS A 422 34.00 -11.04 8.58
C CYS A 422 34.00 -11.89 7.28
N ARG A 423 34.97 -11.74 6.37
CA ARG A 423 35.16 -12.61 5.17
C ARG A 423 36.63 -12.98 4.92
N PRO A 424 37.30 -13.70 5.85
CA PRO A 424 38.74 -13.99 5.77
C PRO A 424 39.16 -14.78 4.51
N GLU A 425 38.26 -15.59 3.96
CA GLU A 425 38.42 -16.40 2.75
C GLU A 425 38.34 -15.60 1.43
N GLY A 426 38.05 -14.30 1.52
CA GLY A 426 37.88 -13.42 0.37
C GLY A 426 36.50 -13.50 -0.28
N TRP A 427 36.35 -12.88 -1.45
CA TRP A 427 35.03 -12.66 -2.09
C TRP A 427 34.54 -13.82 -2.97
N LYS A 428 35.42 -14.75 -3.37
CA LYS A 428 35.10 -15.80 -4.36
C LYS A 428 33.91 -16.69 -3.96
N PRO A 429 33.82 -17.21 -2.72
CA PRO A 429 32.68 -18.04 -2.30
C PRO A 429 31.33 -17.32 -2.42
N TYR A 430 31.30 -15.99 -2.40
CA TYR A 430 30.05 -15.22 -2.41
C TYR A 430 29.48 -15.01 -3.81
N VAL A 431 30.31 -15.11 -4.85
CA VAL A 431 29.87 -15.00 -6.25
C VAL A 431 29.54 -16.34 -6.90
N GLU A 432 29.94 -17.44 -6.27
CA GLU A 432 29.63 -18.78 -6.72
C GLU A 432 28.16 -19.12 -6.45
N LYS A 433 27.60 -20.03 -7.25
CA LYS A 433 26.22 -20.49 -7.07
C LYS A 433 26.21 -21.78 -6.26
N TYR A 434 25.30 -21.83 -5.29
CA TYR A 434 25.08 -22.99 -4.42
C TYR A 434 23.62 -23.42 -4.51
N PRO A 435 23.32 -24.73 -4.38
CA PRO A 435 21.95 -25.21 -4.29
C PRO A 435 21.32 -24.77 -2.96
N CYS A 436 20.04 -24.41 -3.00
CA CYS A 436 19.22 -24.27 -1.80
C CYS A 436 18.30 -25.50 -1.68
N ASN A 437 18.36 -26.21 -0.56
CA ASN A 437 17.55 -27.41 -0.37
C ASN A 437 16.06 -27.15 -0.23
N TYR A 438 15.69 -25.95 0.19
CA TYR A 438 14.29 -25.60 0.37
C TYR A 438 13.62 -25.16 -0.94
N CYS A 439 14.22 -24.20 -1.66
CA CYS A 439 13.64 -23.73 -2.93
C CYS A 439 14.16 -24.44 -4.19
N LYS A 440 15.16 -25.32 -4.06
CA LYS A 440 15.80 -26.08 -5.15
C LYS A 440 16.49 -25.22 -6.22
N LEU A 441 16.66 -23.92 -5.98
CA LEU A 441 17.35 -23.00 -6.89
C LEU A 441 18.85 -22.95 -6.61
N GLN A 442 19.61 -22.61 -7.65
CA GLN A 442 21.01 -22.23 -7.58
C GLN A 442 21.12 -20.74 -7.29
N VAL A 443 21.64 -20.38 -6.11
CA VAL A 443 21.65 -19.00 -5.59
C VAL A 443 23.08 -18.58 -5.28
N LEU A 444 23.42 -17.30 -5.49
CA LEU A 444 24.75 -16.77 -5.16
C LEU A 444 25.08 -16.96 -3.67
N GLY A 445 26.34 -17.25 -3.37
CA GLY A 445 26.83 -17.49 -2.01
C GLY A 445 26.57 -16.33 -1.04
N ILE A 446 26.53 -15.07 -1.54
CA ILE A 446 26.14 -13.89 -0.75
C ILE A 446 24.78 -14.05 -0.05
N PHE A 447 23.90 -14.91 -0.54
CA PHE A 447 22.57 -15.15 0.04
C PHE A 447 22.52 -16.35 0.99
N TYR A 448 23.65 -16.75 1.59
CA TYR A 448 23.72 -17.75 2.66
C TYR A 448 24.39 -17.15 3.89
N LYS A 449 24.24 -17.78 5.07
CA LYS A 449 25.10 -17.39 6.20
C LYS A 449 26.54 -17.81 5.88
N TYR A 450 27.51 -17.00 6.27
CA TYR A 450 28.93 -17.30 6.08
C TYR A 450 29.28 -18.72 6.55
N HIS A 451 28.85 -19.07 7.77
CA HIS A 451 29.10 -20.38 8.35
C HIS A 451 28.53 -21.53 7.50
N ASP A 452 27.35 -21.35 6.89
CA ASP A 452 26.75 -22.39 6.04
C ASP A 452 27.64 -22.72 4.83
N ILE A 453 28.24 -21.70 4.19
CA ILE A 453 29.13 -21.87 3.05
C ILE A 453 30.48 -22.43 3.49
N TYR A 454 31.05 -21.89 4.55
CA TYR A 454 32.33 -22.34 5.08
C TYR A 454 32.29 -23.83 5.45
N GLU A 455 31.24 -24.25 6.14
CA GLU A 455 31.03 -25.67 6.46
C GLU A 455 30.85 -26.50 5.18
N PHE A 456 30.04 -26.03 4.22
CA PHE A 456 29.86 -26.73 2.96
C PHE A 456 31.19 -26.96 2.21
N GLN A 457 32.05 -25.95 2.16
CA GLN A 457 33.37 -26.01 1.51
C GLN A 457 34.38 -26.86 2.29
N SER A 458 34.45 -26.70 3.61
CA SER A 458 35.40 -27.39 4.48
C SER A 458 35.21 -28.91 4.49
N PHE A 459 33.99 -29.39 4.25
CA PHE A 459 33.67 -30.81 4.18
C PHE A 459 33.57 -31.34 2.74
N HIS A 460 34.24 -30.69 1.77
CA HIS A 460 34.31 -31.10 0.36
C HIS A 460 32.95 -31.45 -0.27
N GLY A 461 31.88 -30.71 0.07
CA GLY A 461 30.56 -30.99 -0.47
C GLY A 461 29.95 -32.32 -0.02
N ASN A 462 30.31 -32.82 1.17
CA ASN A 462 29.66 -33.97 1.81
C ASN A 462 28.14 -33.89 1.60
N SER A 463 27.57 -34.89 0.93
CA SER A 463 26.17 -34.92 0.49
C SER A 463 25.18 -34.71 1.63
N ALA A 464 25.52 -35.15 2.85
CA ALA A 464 24.69 -34.95 4.04
C ALA A 464 24.64 -33.49 4.50
N ARG A 465 25.75 -32.73 4.37
CA ARG A 465 25.77 -31.29 4.66
C ARG A 465 25.25 -30.46 3.49
N ALA A 466 25.50 -30.91 2.25
CA ALA A 466 24.90 -30.37 1.05
C ALA A 466 23.37 -30.39 1.13
N ALA A 467 22.78 -31.38 1.81
CA ALA A 467 21.33 -31.51 2.02
C ALA A 467 20.72 -30.48 3.02
N ASN A 468 21.53 -29.75 3.78
CA ASN A 468 21.06 -28.79 4.79
C ASN A 468 21.23 -27.31 4.38
N LEU A 469 21.94 -27.04 3.29
CA LEU A 469 22.19 -25.67 2.82
C LEU A 469 20.88 -24.95 2.44
N THR A 470 20.55 -23.88 3.14
CA THR A 470 19.29 -23.12 2.98
C THR A 470 19.60 -21.64 2.81
N CYS A 471 19.15 -21.04 1.71
CA CYS A 471 19.40 -19.62 1.45
C CYS A 471 18.65 -18.70 2.42
N LEU A 472 19.16 -17.49 2.60
CA LEU A 472 18.64 -16.46 3.48
C LEU A 472 17.18 -16.09 3.15
N GLY A 473 16.80 -16.07 1.87
CA GLY A 473 15.40 -15.81 1.49
C GLY A 473 14.43 -16.90 1.99
N CYS A 474 14.85 -18.17 1.96
CA CYS A 474 14.06 -19.28 2.52
C CYS A 474 14.03 -19.25 4.06
N LYS A 475 15.16 -18.89 4.69
CA LYS A 475 15.21 -18.67 6.14
C LYS A 475 14.27 -17.54 6.56
N LEU A 476 14.21 -16.42 5.82
CA LEU A 476 13.31 -15.29 6.11
C LEU A 476 11.84 -15.68 5.93
N LYS A 477 11.50 -16.40 4.84
CA LYS A 477 10.16 -16.97 4.69
C LYS A 477 9.75 -17.78 5.91
N LEU A 478 10.62 -18.67 6.38
CA LEU A 478 10.35 -19.50 7.55
C LEU A 478 10.17 -18.65 8.81
N ALA A 479 11.05 -17.65 9.02
CA ALA A 479 10.96 -16.75 10.16
C ALA A 479 9.62 -16.00 10.18
N CYS A 480 9.22 -15.38 9.07
CA CYS A 480 7.94 -14.67 8.97
C CYS A 480 6.73 -15.58 9.19
N GLN A 481 6.81 -16.87 8.82
CA GLN A 481 5.75 -17.84 9.07
C GLN A 481 5.57 -18.20 10.55
N TYR A 482 6.64 -18.11 11.35
CA TYR A 482 6.64 -18.43 12.79
C TYR A 482 6.67 -17.22 13.71
N GLU A 483 6.67 -16.01 13.15
CA GLU A 483 6.46 -14.77 13.87
C GLU A 483 5.27 -14.85 14.83
N LYS A 484 5.49 -14.38 16.06
CA LYS A 484 4.56 -14.51 17.19
C LYS A 484 3.78 -13.22 17.50
N ASP A 485 4.13 -12.11 16.86
CA ASP A 485 3.47 -10.82 17.04
C ASP A 485 2.01 -10.86 16.63
N HIS A 486 1.20 -9.97 17.22
CA HIS A 486 -0.18 -9.73 16.83
C HIS A 486 -1.02 -11.01 16.61
N TYR A 487 -0.81 -11.98 17.51
CA TYR A 487 -1.44 -13.30 17.47
C TYR A 487 -1.31 -14.06 16.14
N LYS A 488 -0.34 -13.72 15.26
CA LYS A 488 -0.15 -14.33 13.95
C LYS A 488 -0.17 -15.87 13.97
N PRO A 489 0.47 -16.58 14.94
CA PRO A 489 0.40 -18.04 14.99
C PRO A 489 -1.01 -18.58 15.23
N SER A 490 -1.81 -17.90 16.07
CA SER A 490 -3.20 -18.28 16.31
C SER A 490 -4.07 -17.99 15.09
N LYS A 491 -3.86 -16.84 14.42
CA LYS A 491 -4.55 -16.50 13.17
C LYS A 491 -4.26 -17.51 12.06
N ARG A 492 -2.99 -17.89 11.86
CA ARG A 492 -2.59 -18.94 10.91
C ARG A 492 -3.20 -20.30 11.25
N ARG A 493 -3.25 -20.68 12.53
CA ARG A 493 -3.91 -21.93 12.97
C ARG A 493 -5.41 -21.92 12.69
N LEU A 494 -6.08 -20.78 12.90
CA LEU A 494 -7.49 -20.61 12.56
C LEU A 494 -7.71 -20.77 11.05
N MET A 495 -6.92 -20.07 10.22
CA MET A 495 -6.98 -20.19 8.77
C MET A 495 -6.65 -21.61 8.28
N LYS A 496 -5.72 -22.31 8.94
CA LYS A 496 -5.45 -23.73 8.68
C LYS A 496 -6.64 -24.61 9.04
N ALA A 497 -7.27 -24.39 10.19
CA ALA A 497 -8.45 -25.15 10.59
C ALA A 497 -9.61 -24.99 9.59
N TRP A 498 -9.73 -23.80 8.99
CA TRP A 498 -10.73 -23.49 7.98
C TRP A 498 -10.38 -24.10 6.61
N LEU A 499 -9.20 -23.83 6.07
CA LEU A 499 -8.88 -24.07 4.65
C LEU A 499 -8.12 -25.37 4.37
N HIS A 500 -7.76 -26.15 5.39
CA HIS A 500 -7.00 -27.40 5.19
C HIS A 500 -7.93 -28.60 4.99
N ASN A 501 -7.65 -29.47 4.03
CA ASN A 501 -8.32 -30.76 3.86
C ASN A 501 -7.77 -31.76 4.89
N VAL A 502 -8.58 -32.73 5.33
CA VAL A 502 -8.13 -33.72 6.32
C VAL A 502 -7.03 -34.60 5.74
N ASP A 503 -7.16 -34.97 4.46
CA ASP A 503 -6.31 -36.00 3.85
C ASP A 503 -5.27 -35.47 2.84
N ASP A 504 -5.49 -34.29 2.25
CA ASP A 504 -4.76 -33.82 1.06
C ASP A 504 -4.11 -32.42 1.21
N GLY A 505 -3.74 -32.05 2.43
CA GLY A 505 -3.07 -30.76 2.67
C GLY A 505 -4.01 -29.55 2.54
N TRP A 506 -3.57 -28.47 1.90
CA TRP A 506 -4.38 -27.26 1.75
C TRP A 506 -5.47 -27.45 0.67
N ASN A 507 -6.70 -27.01 0.96
CA ASN A 507 -7.70 -26.85 -0.08
C ASN A 507 -7.26 -25.74 -1.05
N THR A 508 -7.02 -26.11 -2.30
CA THR A 508 -6.49 -25.19 -3.32
C THR A 508 -7.48 -24.91 -4.45
N ALA A 509 -8.62 -25.62 -4.52
CA ALA A 509 -9.53 -25.53 -5.67
C ALA A 509 -11.03 -25.44 -5.31
N ASP A 510 -11.45 -25.95 -4.16
CA ASP A 510 -12.86 -26.12 -3.83
C ASP A 510 -13.37 -25.02 -2.88
N LEU A 511 -13.72 -23.87 -3.45
CA LEU A 511 -14.27 -22.74 -2.69
C LEU A 511 -15.60 -23.12 -1.99
N SER A 512 -16.48 -23.87 -2.65
CA SER A 512 -17.77 -24.28 -2.09
C SER A 512 -17.59 -25.12 -0.82
N LYS A 513 -16.66 -26.08 -0.85
CA LYS A 513 -16.27 -26.83 0.35
C LYS A 513 -15.68 -25.94 1.42
N ALA A 514 -14.81 -24.99 1.07
CA ALA A 514 -14.26 -24.06 2.06
C ALA A 514 -15.35 -23.22 2.74
N LEU A 515 -16.35 -22.74 1.98
CA LEU A 515 -17.48 -21.99 2.53
C LEU A 515 -18.37 -22.87 3.43
N SER A 516 -18.58 -24.14 3.07
CA SER A 516 -19.28 -25.11 3.92
C SER A 516 -18.49 -25.45 5.19
N ASP A 517 -17.18 -25.68 5.04
CA ASP A 517 -16.24 -26.02 6.11
C ASP A 517 -16.18 -24.93 7.19
N PHE A 518 -16.47 -23.67 6.85
CA PHE A 518 -16.58 -22.57 7.83
C PHE A 518 -17.59 -22.90 8.94
N HIS A 519 -18.76 -23.40 8.55
CA HIS A 519 -19.84 -23.76 9.48
C HIS A 519 -19.62 -25.13 10.10
N THR A 520 -19.32 -26.16 9.30
CA THR A 520 -19.20 -27.54 9.81
C THR A 520 -18.06 -27.68 10.82
N ARG A 521 -16.96 -26.94 10.63
CA ARG A 521 -15.80 -26.94 11.53
C ARG A 521 -15.87 -25.86 12.61
N ARG A 522 -17.00 -25.15 12.69
CA ARG A 522 -17.30 -24.12 13.70
C ARG A 522 -16.17 -23.10 13.82
N ILE A 523 -15.70 -22.60 12.69
CA ILE A 523 -14.55 -21.67 12.63
C ILE A 523 -14.84 -20.40 13.44
N ILE A 524 -16.08 -19.95 13.45
CA ILE A 524 -16.50 -18.78 14.22
C ILE A 524 -16.30 -18.96 15.73
N LEU A 525 -16.55 -20.14 16.30
CA LEU A 525 -16.31 -20.41 17.73
C LEU A 525 -14.82 -20.42 18.06
N LYS A 526 -13.96 -20.80 17.11
CA LYS A 526 -12.51 -20.74 17.29
C LYS A 526 -12.00 -19.28 17.24
N ALA A 527 -12.66 -18.43 16.47
CA ALA A 527 -12.39 -17.00 16.43
C ALA A 527 -12.80 -16.33 17.75
N ASP A 528 -13.97 -16.69 18.28
CA ASP A 528 -14.49 -16.22 19.57
C ASP A 528 -13.55 -16.59 20.73
N ALA A 529 -13.12 -17.86 20.80
CA ALA A 529 -12.14 -18.30 21.80
C ALA A 529 -10.77 -17.58 21.69
N LEU A 530 -10.38 -17.12 20.50
CA LEU A 530 -9.19 -16.30 20.33
C LEU A 530 -9.41 -14.87 20.85
N ASP A 531 -10.62 -14.34 20.70
CA ASP A 531 -11.03 -13.03 21.22
C ASP A 531 -11.10 -13.05 22.75
N GLU A 532 -11.73 -14.05 23.35
CA GLU A 532 -11.71 -14.29 24.80
C GLU A 532 -10.28 -14.34 25.34
N LYS A 533 -9.38 -15.07 24.64
CA LYS A 533 -7.97 -15.13 25.01
C LYS A 533 -7.28 -13.76 24.97
N ARG A 534 -7.64 -12.89 24.04
CA ARG A 534 -7.13 -11.50 23.97
C ARG A 534 -7.71 -10.67 25.11
N MET A 535 -9.01 -10.74 25.34
CA MET A 535 -9.68 -10.03 26.44
C MET A 535 -9.14 -10.43 27.81
N LEU A 536 -8.83 -11.70 28.03
CA LEU A 536 -8.16 -12.18 29.25
C LEU A 536 -6.74 -11.62 29.41
N ALA A 537 -6.02 -11.37 28.31
CA ALA A 537 -4.70 -10.73 28.36
C ALA A 537 -4.79 -9.22 28.66
N MET A 538 -5.89 -8.58 28.25
CA MET A 538 -6.17 -7.17 28.52
C MET A 538 -6.80 -6.90 29.89
N ASN A 539 -7.36 -7.92 30.55
CA ASN A 539 -8.06 -7.81 31.83
C ASN A 539 -7.37 -8.67 32.90
N ARG A 540 -6.09 -8.45 33.13
CA ARG A 540 -5.34 -9.14 34.20
C ARG A 540 -5.66 -8.51 35.56
N THR A 541 -5.48 -9.30 36.62
CA THR A 541 -5.76 -8.87 38.01
C THR A 541 -4.94 -7.65 38.42
N ASP A 542 -3.71 -7.53 37.89
CA ASP A 542 -2.89 -6.34 38.01
C ASP A 542 -3.01 -5.50 36.72
N PRO A 543 -3.62 -4.30 36.79
CA PRO A 543 -3.80 -3.43 35.64
C PRO A 543 -2.49 -3.02 34.95
N ASN A 544 -1.36 -3.02 35.66
CA ASN A 544 -0.06 -2.70 35.06
C ASN A 544 0.41 -3.78 34.06
N ASN A 545 -0.18 -4.97 34.13
CA ASN A 545 0.10 -6.08 33.23
C ASN A 545 -0.93 -6.19 32.09
N ASN A 546 -1.93 -5.31 32.03
CA ASN A 546 -2.89 -5.27 30.92
C ASN A 546 -2.14 -4.93 29.64
N TYR A 547 -2.10 -5.87 28.71
CA TYR A 547 -1.35 -5.73 27.47
C TYR A 547 -2.10 -6.39 26.33
N ASP A 548 -2.50 -5.59 25.36
CA ASP A 548 -3.11 -6.06 24.13
C ASP A 548 -2.02 -6.40 23.11
N ALA A 549 -1.63 -7.66 23.01
CA ALA A 549 -0.60 -8.07 22.06
C ALA A 549 -0.96 -7.83 20.58
N GLU A 550 -2.21 -7.45 20.26
CA GLU A 550 -2.64 -7.05 18.92
C GLU A 550 -2.35 -5.58 18.59
N TYR A 551 -2.30 -4.70 19.58
CA TYR A 551 -2.18 -3.25 19.36
C TYR A 551 -1.05 -2.60 20.15
N ASP A 552 -0.72 -3.15 21.32
CA ASP A 552 0.34 -2.64 22.20
C ASP A 552 1.70 -3.26 21.90
N CYS A 553 1.75 -4.30 21.05
CA CYS A 553 3.00 -4.88 20.62
C CYS A 553 3.79 -3.88 19.76
N HIS A 554 4.97 -3.52 20.25
CA HIS A 554 5.91 -2.65 19.58
C HIS A 554 7.33 -3.20 19.72
N GLN A 555 8.22 -2.84 18.81
CA GLN A 555 9.63 -3.19 18.94
C GLN A 555 10.34 -2.16 19.80
N GLU A 556 11.16 -2.62 20.73
CA GLU A 556 11.95 -1.71 21.57
C GLU A 556 13.21 -1.27 20.80
N PRO A 557 13.70 -0.04 20.97
CA PRO A 557 15.00 0.33 20.44
C PRO A 557 16.09 -0.59 21.02
N ILE A 558 17.07 -0.99 20.21
CA ILE A 558 18.26 -1.67 20.74
C ILE A 558 19.08 -0.60 21.50
N PRO A 559 19.53 -0.85 22.74
CA PRO A 559 20.42 0.07 23.46
C PRO A 559 21.73 0.31 22.67
N TRP A 560 22.25 1.55 22.68
CA TRP A 560 23.43 1.91 21.89
C TRP A 560 24.65 1.03 22.24
N GLU A 561 24.76 0.58 23.48
CA GLU A 561 25.80 -0.28 24.03
C GLU A 561 25.80 -1.67 23.38
N ALA A 562 24.62 -2.17 23.01
CA ALA A 562 24.44 -3.51 22.44
C ALA A 562 24.86 -3.60 20.96
N TYR A 563 25.19 -2.47 20.31
CA TYR A 563 25.68 -2.45 18.94
C TYR A 563 27.17 -2.81 18.82
N GLY A 564 27.97 -2.75 19.90
CA GLY A 564 29.40 -3.09 19.88
C GLY A 564 30.27 -2.17 18.98
N LYS A 565 31.60 -2.44 18.90
CA LYS A 565 32.59 -1.57 18.21
C LYS A 565 32.37 -1.39 16.70
N HIS A 566 31.75 -2.37 16.04
CA HIS A 566 31.38 -2.32 14.61
C HIS A 566 29.88 -2.10 14.40
N GLY A 567 29.17 -1.74 15.46
CA GLY A 567 27.80 -1.28 15.39
C GLY A 567 26.77 -2.32 14.96
N PHE A 568 27.02 -3.64 15.07
CA PHE A 568 26.20 -4.77 14.59
C PHE A 568 24.97 -4.33 13.76
N GLN A 569 25.25 -3.73 12.60
CA GLN A 569 24.30 -2.95 11.78
C GLN A 569 23.29 -3.84 11.03
N LYS A 570 23.17 -5.10 11.47
CA LYS A 570 22.43 -6.20 10.83
C LYS A 570 21.33 -6.76 11.74
N ARG A 571 21.17 -6.25 12.97
CA ARG A 571 20.18 -6.73 13.93
C ARG A 571 18.89 -5.92 13.86
N SER A 572 17.77 -6.62 13.75
CA SER A 572 16.46 -6.10 14.16
C SER A 572 16.38 -6.10 15.68
N PRO A 573 15.74 -5.12 16.31
CA PRO A 573 15.42 -5.23 17.72
C PRO A 573 14.42 -6.32 18.00
N THR A 574 14.32 -6.58 19.28
CA THR A 574 13.38 -7.52 19.86
C THR A 574 12.02 -6.84 20.03
N ALA A 575 10.97 -7.60 19.76
CA ALA A 575 9.62 -7.21 20.15
C ALA A 575 9.55 -7.05 21.68
N ASN A 576 8.88 -6.01 22.16
CA ASN A 576 8.45 -6.00 23.54
C ASN A 576 7.54 -7.22 23.76
N MET A 577 7.85 -8.03 24.75
CA MET A 577 7.01 -9.14 25.15
C MET A 577 6.80 -9.00 26.65
N PRO A 578 5.57 -9.18 27.15
CA PRO A 578 5.31 -9.24 28.58
C PRO A 578 6.28 -10.21 29.26
N GLU A 579 6.77 -9.84 30.46
CA GLU A 579 7.78 -10.61 31.22
C GLU A 579 7.39 -12.09 31.44
N ASP A 580 6.09 -12.40 31.43
CA ASP A 580 5.54 -13.73 31.64
C ASP A 580 5.52 -14.62 30.38
N LYS A 581 5.88 -14.09 29.20
CA LYS A 581 5.97 -14.89 27.97
C LYS A 581 7.41 -15.29 27.72
N GLU A 582 7.62 -16.58 27.43
CA GLU A 582 8.93 -17.04 26.98
C GLU A 582 9.38 -16.18 25.78
N PRO A 583 10.56 -15.55 25.87
CA PRO A 583 11.11 -14.82 24.76
C PRO A 583 11.17 -15.73 23.53
N SER A 584 11.07 -15.16 22.32
CA SER A 584 11.21 -15.98 21.11
C SER A 584 12.51 -16.80 21.21
N GLN A 585 12.59 -17.96 20.55
CA GLN A 585 13.82 -18.75 20.53
C GLN A 585 15.03 -17.93 20.00
N TRP A 586 14.74 -16.81 19.34
CA TRP A 586 15.68 -15.85 18.78
C TRP A 586 16.01 -14.68 19.74
N SER A 587 15.23 -14.48 20.80
CA SER A 587 15.36 -13.41 21.79
C SER A 587 16.38 -13.70 22.91
N ARG A 588 17.12 -14.82 22.86
CA ARG A 588 18.05 -15.17 23.94
C ARG A 588 19.41 -14.48 23.80
N HIS A 589 19.65 -13.60 24.75
CA HIS A 589 20.94 -13.06 25.23
C HIS A 589 22.08 -14.11 25.31
N ASN A 590 21.77 -15.42 25.33
CA ASN A 590 22.75 -16.50 25.35
C ASN A 590 23.51 -16.73 24.02
N MET A 591 22.98 -16.30 22.87
CA MET A 591 23.79 -16.27 21.63
C MET A 591 24.82 -15.14 21.64
N ASP A 592 24.55 -14.05 22.38
CA ASP A 592 25.46 -12.90 22.51
C ASP A 592 26.78 -13.31 23.16
N ASN A 593 26.75 -14.20 24.16
CA ASN A 593 27.96 -14.73 24.81
C ASN A 593 28.72 -15.76 23.95
N ARG A 594 28.04 -16.51 23.07
CA ARG A 594 28.74 -17.40 22.12
C ARG A 594 29.39 -16.63 20.99
N ASN A 595 28.79 -15.51 20.56
CA ASN A 595 29.26 -14.73 19.42
C ASN A 595 30.18 -13.55 19.79
N ALA A 596 30.17 -13.08 21.05
CA ALA A 596 31.18 -12.13 21.54
C ALA A 596 32.61 -12.68 21.48
N HIS A 597 32.78 -14.01 21.42
CA HIS A 597 34.06 -14.68 21.18
C HIS A 597 34.43 -14.82 19.69
N PHE A 598 33.50 -14.61 18.76
CA PHE A 598 33.78 -14.60 17.32
C PHE A 598 34.15 -13.17 16.87
N ARG A 599 35.24 -12.65 17.44
CA ARG A 599 35.94 -11.46 16.93
C ARG A 599 36.69 -11.85 15.65
N CYS A 600 36.04 -11.77 14.50
CA CYS A 600 36.64 -11.71 13.15
C CYS A 600 35.66 -11.03 12.17
#